data_AF-A0AA38NX68-F1
#
_entry.id   AF-A0AA38NX68-F1
#
_cell.length_a   1.000
_cell.length_b   1.000
_cell.length_c   1.000
_cell.angle_alpha   90.00
_cell.angle_beta   90.00
_cell.angle_gamma   90.00
#
_symmetry.space_group_name_H-M   'P 1'
#
loop_
_entity.id
_entity.type
_entity.pdbx_description
1 polymer ?
#
loop_
_entity_poly.entity_id
_entity_poly.type
_entity_poly.pdbx_seq_one_letter_code
_entity_poly.pdbx_strand_id
1 'polypeptide(L)' 'FQSMHQQCSSHVLQLLKPGDRQVPVPIGPGLPRRDRVEIYERYCRVMLILFKPWRTHTDLRLPSQ' A
#
# COMPACT_ATOMS: atom_id res chain seq x y z
N PHE A 1 -9.95 14.29 -17.69
CA PHE A 1 -10.85 13.35 -16.97
C PHE A 1 -12.21 14.03 -16.80
N GLN A 2 -13.31 13.30 -17.03
CA GLN A 2 -14.67 13.86 -17.01
C GLN A 2 -15.11 14.22 -15.59
N SER A 3 -15.71 15.39 -15.40
CA SER A 3 -16.13 15.92 -14.10
C SER A 3 -17.17 15.06 -13.37
N MET A 4 -17.93 14.23 -14.10
CA MET A 4 -18.96 13.36 -13.52
C MET A 4 -18.45 12.03 -12.95
N HIS A 5 -17.18 11.69 -13.12
CA HIS A 5 -16.65 10.44 -12.59
C HIS A 5 -16.37 10.55 -11.08
N GLN A 6 -16.80 9.59 -10.26
CA GLN A 6 -16.63 9.63 -8.78
C GLN A 6 -15.16 9.78 -8.33
N GLN A 7 -14.22 9.40 -9.17
CA GLN A 7 -12.78 9.52 -8.92
C GLN A 7 -12.15 10.74 -9.62
N CYS A 8 -12.92 11.69 -10.16
CA CYS A 8 -12.38 12.84 -10.91
C CYS A 8 -11.33 13.64 -10.09
N SER A 9 -11.48 13.69 -8.77
CA SER A 9 -10.57 14.36 -7.83
C SER A 9 -9.41 13.50 -7.32
N SER A 10 -9.39 12.18 -7.56
CA SER A 10 -8.32 11.29 -7.06
C SER A 10 -7.10 11.21 -7.98
N HIS A 11 -7.09 11.97 -9.07
CA HIS A 11 -6.00 12.00 -10.04
C HIS A 11 -4.89 12.91 -9.50
N VAL A 12 -4.03 12.36 -8.63
CA VAL A 12 -2.87 13.07 -8.11
C VAL A 12 -1.62 12.55 -8.82
N LEU A 13 -0.91 13.43 -9.51
CA LEU A 13 0.44 13.15 -10.00
C LEU A 13 1.43 13.70 -8.98
N GLN A 14 2.20 12.82 -8.33
CA GLN A 14 3.32 13.24 -7.47
C GLN A 14 4.65 12.90 -8.14
N LEU A 15 5.48 13.92 -8.35
CA LEU A 15 6.84 13.74 -8.87
C LEU A 15 7.80 13.54 -7.68
N LEU A 16 8.26 12.31 -7.51
CA LEU A 16 9.27 11.98 -6.49
C LEU A 16 10.68 12.09 -7.08
N LYS A 17 11.60 12.69 -6.32
CA LYS A 17 13.04 12.69 -6.63
C LYS A 17 13.54 11.24 -6.68
N PRO A 18 14.55 10.91 -7.51
CA PRO A 18 15.01 9.52 -7.67
C PRO A 18 15.36 8.81 -6.36
N GLY A 19 15.98 9.50 -5.39
CA GLY A 19 16.34 8.92 -4.08
C GLY A 19 15.15 8.66 -3.14
N ASP A 20 14.01 9.30 -3.40
CA ASP A 20 12.80 9.17 -2.57
C ASP A 20 11.81 8.14 -3.13
N ARG A 21 12.14 7.48 -4.25
CA ARG A 21 11.32 6.43 -4.87
C ARG A 21 11.55 5.09 -4.19
N GLN A 22 11.02 4.94 -2.98
CA GLN A 22 11.00 3.64 -2.29
C GLN A 22 9.72 2.90 -2.64
N VAL A 23 9.85 1.77 -3.34
CA VAL A 23 8.74 0.85 -3.61
C VAL A 23 8.89 -0.34 -2.68
N PRO A 24 8.00 -0.51 -1.68
CA PRO A 24 8.07 -1.66 -0.79
C PRO A 24 7.82 -2.94 -1.59
N VAL A 25 8.78 -3.87 -1.52
CA VAL A 25 8.67 -5.20 -2.12
C VAL A 25 8.38 -6.20 -0.99
N PRO A 26 7.16 -6.76 -0.90
CA PRO A 26 6.86 -7.77 0.11
C PRO A 26 7.72 -9.02 -0.12
N ILE A 27 8.42 -9.47 0.93
CA ILE A 27 9.18 -10.73 0.90
C ILE A 27 8.42 -11.78 1.70
N GLY A 28 8.14 -12.94 1.09
CA GLY A 28 7.49 -14.06 1.75
C GLY A 28 6.41 -14.74 0.89
N PRO A 29 5.53 -15.54 1.52
CA PRO A 29 4.39 -16.16 0.84
C PRO A 29 3.53 -15.12 0.15
N GLY A 30 2.97 -15.48 -1.01
CA GLY A 30 2.12 -14.60 -1.80
C GLY A 30 0.96 -13.99 -1.00
N LEU A 31 0.56 -12.78 -1.38
CA LEU A 31 -0.56 -12.09 -0.74
C LEU A 31 -1.84 -12.93 -0.90
N PRO A 32 -2.67 -13.02 0.15
CA PRO A 32 -3.96 -13.72 0.06
C PRO A 32 -4.81 -13.08 -1.04
N ARG A 33 -5.56 -13.89 -1.80
CA ARG A 33 -6.50 -13.36 -2.79
C ARG A 33 -7.77 -12.88 -2.10
N ARG A 34 -8.30 -11.75 -2.58
CA ARG A 34 -9.54 -11.15 -2.07
C ARG A 34 -10.78 -12.02 -2.22
N ASP A 35 -10.82 -12.84 -3.27
CA ASP A 35 -12.02 -13.54 -3.74
C ASP A 35 -12.30 -14.87 -3.03
N ARG A 36 -11.46 -15.27 -2.09
CA ARG A 36 -11.64 -16.48 -1.28
C ARG A 36 -12.24 -16.13 0.07
N VAL A 37 -13.47 -16.53 0.31
CA VAL A 37 -14.26 -16.17 1.51
C VAL A 37 -13.57 -16.65 2.79
N GLU A 38 -12.96 -17.84 2.76
CA GLU A 38 -12.31 -18.48 3.91
C GLU A 38 -11.09 -17.68 4.40
N ILE A 39 -10.49 -16.87 3.54
CA ILE A 39 -9.29 -16.07 3.83
C ILE A 39 -9.52 -14.57 3.68
N TYR A 40 -10.77 -14.12 3.49
CA TYR A 40 -11.11 -12.71 3.28
C TYR A 40 -10.66 -11.83 4.45
N GLU A 41 -10.86 -12.30 5.68
CA GLU A 41 -10.43 -11.57 6.87
C GLU A 41 -8.90 -11.41 6.91
N ARG A 42 -8.17 -12.49 6.58
CA ARG A 42 -6.69 -12.44 6.46
C ARG A 42 -6.27 -11.47 5.36
N TYR A 43 -6.97 -11.46 4.23
CA TYR A 43 -6.74 -10.48 3.17
C TYR A 43 -6.90 -9.04 3.68
N CYS A 44 -8.01 -8.71 4.33
CA CYS A 44 -8.25 -7.38 4.87
C CYS A 44 -7.13 -6.94 5.84
N ARG A 45 -6.72 -7.81 6.78
CA ARG A 45 -5.63 -7.50 7.72
C ARG A 45 -4.30 -7.24 7.01
N VAL A 46 -3.93 -8.08 6.03
CA VAL A 46 -2.69 -7.90 5.26
C VAL A 46 -2.73 -6.63 4.42
N MET A 47 -3.87 -6.31 3.81
CA MET A 47 -4.03 -5.06 3.06
C MET A 47 -3.93 -3.83 3.97
N LEU A 48 -4.54 -3.87 5.16
CA LEU A 48 -4.41 -2.78 6.15
C LEU A 48 -2.96 -2.58 6.59
N ILE A 49 -2.21 -3.68 6.75
CA ILE A 49 -0.78 -3.61 6.99
C ILE A 49 -0.12 -2.94 5.78
N LEU A 50 -0.25 -3.44 4.54
CA LEU A 50 0.42 -2.87 3.36
C LEU A 50 0.07 -1.40 3.07
N PHE A 51 -1.17 -0.97 3.36
CA PHE A 51 -1.67 0.36 3.04
C PHE A 51 -1.50 1.39 4.17
N LYS A 52 -0.95 1.01 5.32
CA LYS A 52 -0.38 2.03 6.22
C LYS A 52 0.73 2.75 5.46
N PRO A 53 0.87 4.09 5.54
CA PRO A 53 1.90 4.79 4.80
C PRO A 53 3.28 4.49 5.41
N TRP A 54 3.89 3.38 5.02
CA TRP A 54 5.27 3.04 5.34
C TRP A 54 6.21 3.78 4.38
N ARG A 55 6.29 5.09 4.55
CA ARG A 55 7.10 5.96 3.69
C ARG A 55 8.58 5.88 4.03
N THR A 56 8.89 5.41 5.25
CA THR A 56 10.24 5.35 5.81
C THR A 56 10.41 4.04 6.58
N HIS A 57 11.65 3.56 6.72
CA HIS A 57 11.97 2.38 7.52
C HIS A 57 11.53 2.55 9.00
N THR A 58 11.52 3.79 9.50
CA THR A 58 11.04 4.15 10.83
C THR A 58 9.55 3.95 11.04
N ASP A 59 8.75 3.94 9.96
CA ASP A 59 7.34 3.59 10.07
C ASP A 59 7.16 2.11 10.43
N LEU A 60 8.08 1.24 9.98
CA LEU A 60 8.04 -0.22 10.18
C LEU A 60 8.73 -0.66 11.48
N ARG A 61 9.86 -0.03 11.84
CA ARG A 61 10.68 -0.41 12.99
C ARG A 61 11.50 0.78 13.48
N LEU A 62 11.59 0.96 14.80
CA LEU A 62 12.49 1.95 15.39
C LEU A 62 13.95 1.58 15.10
N PRO A 63 14.89 2.55 15.01
CA PRO A 63 16.29 2.32 14.59
C PRO A 63 17.09 1.32 15.44
N SER A 64 16.55 0.88 16.58
CA SER A 64 17.23 0.08 17.60
C SER A 64 16.51 -1.21 18.00
N GLN A 65 15.37 -1.51 17.38
CA GLN A 65 14.78 -2.85 17.52
C GLN A 65 15.51 -3.80 16.61
#